data_AF-A0A4Y2DPS0-F1
#
_entry.id   AF-A0A4Y2DPS0-F1
#
_cell.length_a   1.000
_cell.length_b   1.000
_cell.length_c   1.000
_cell.angle_alpha   90.00
_cell.angle_beta   90.00
_cell.angle_gamma   90.00
#
_symmetry.space_group_name_H-M   'P 1'
#
loop_
_entity.id
_entity.type
_entity.pdbx_description
1 polymer ?
#
loop_
_entity_poly.entity_id
_entity_poly.type
_entity_poly.pdbx_seq_one_letter_code
_entity_poly.pdbx_strand_id
1 'polypeptide(L)'
;MHLIGLERIQNMIVRQIARQPWYIRNRTIRRDLRLPTIQEYFKRIAKRLFTKIDASSNAALLNIPSYDPRGNRNRLWPLTKNTLLSTSTA
;
A
#
# COMPACT_ATOMS: atom_id res chain seq x y z
N MET A 1 1.46 6.67 -12.73
CA MET A 1 2.42 7.77 -12.94
C MET A 1 3.08 8.31 -11.66
N HIS A 2 2.75 7.84 -10.44
CA HIS A 2 3.30 8.45 -9.20
C HIS A 2 4.58 7.79 -8.64
N LEU A 3 4.77 6.47 -8.85
CA LEU A 3 5.88 5.71 -8.24
C LEU A 3 7.27 6.14 -8.75
N ILE A 4 7.38 6.48 -10.03
CA ILE A 4 8.64 6.90 -10.68
C ILE A 4 9.18 8.19 -10.06
N GLY A 5 8.30 9.12 -9.66
CA GLY A 5 8.70 10.37 -9.01
C GLY A 5 9.32 10.13 -7.64
N LEU A 6 8.73 9.25 -6.85
CA LEU A 6 9.25 8.88 -5.54
C LEU A 6 10.62 8.20 -5.67
N GLU A 7 10.80 7.29 -6.64
CA GLU A 7 12.08 6.64 -6.89
C GLU A 7 13.19 7.64 -7.29
N ARG A 8 12.86 8.68 -8.06
CA ARG A 8 13.80 9.77 -8.36
C ARG A 8 14.24 10.50 -7.09
N ILE A 9 13.29 10.85 -6.22
CA ILE A 9 13.58 11.53 -4.95
C ILE A 9 14.47 10.66 -4.06
N GLN A 10 14.16 9.37 -3.93
CA GLN A 10 15.02 8.44 -3.17
C GLN A 10 16.43 8.39 -3.74
N ASN A 11 16.58 8.28 -5.06
CA ASN A 11 17.90 8.23 -5.70
C ASN A 11 18.71 9.52 -5.46
N MET A 12 18.05 10.69 -5.43
CA MET A 12 18.71 11.96 -5.10
C MET A 12 19.17 11.99 -3.64
N ILE A 13 18.29 11.65 -2.69
CA ILE A 13 18.58 11.67 -1.26
C ILE A 13 19.70 10.68 -0.91
N VAL A 14 19.63 9.44 -1.43
CA VAL A 14 20.64 8.41 -1.18
C VAL A 14 22.02 8.87 -1.64
N ARG A 15 22.09 9.54 -2.79
CA ARG A 15 23.34 10.11 -3.30
C ARG A 15 23.87 11.23 -2.42
N GLN A 16 22.99 12.11 -1.96
CA GLN A 16 23.35 13.22 -1.07
C GLN A 16 23.90 12.73 0.27
N ILE A 17 23.24 11.74 0.89
CA ILE A 17 23.68 11.12 2.15
C ILE A 17 25.05 10.46 1.99
N ALA A 18 25.24 9.68 0.92
CA ALA A 18 26.49 8.97 0.68
C ALA A 18 27.60 9.88 0.11
N ARG A 19 27.31 11.16 -0.17
CA ARG A 19 28.22 12.14 -0.80
C ARG A 19 28.90 11.62 -2.06
N GLN A 20 28.16 10.88 -2.90
CA GLN A 20 28.72 10.18 -4.05
C GLN A 20 28.70 11.02 -5.33
N PRO A 21 29.79 11.02 -6.14
CA PRO A 21 29.84 11.75 -7.41
C PRO A 21 28.87 11.18 -8.46
N TRP A 22 28.50 12.02 -9.43
CA TRP A 22 27.45 11.75 -10.41
C TRP A 22 27.70 10.51 -11.29
N TYR A 23 28.97 10.18 -11.56
CA TYR A 23 29.35 9.03 -12.40
C TYR A 23 29.16 7.68 -11.71
N ILE A 24 28.96 7.66 -10.38
CA ILE A 24 28.63 6.42 -9.66
C ILE A 24 27.16 6.10 -9.88
N ARG A 25 26.92 4.86 -10.34
CA ARG A 25 25.57 4.38 -10.67
C ARG A 25 24.75 4.22 -9.39
N ASN A 26 23.48 4.66 -9.42
CA ASN A 26 22.55 4.57 -8.27
C ASN A 26 22.44 3.15 -7.69
N ARG A 27 22.49 2.12 -8.54
CA ARG A 27 22.42 0.72 -8.08
C ARG A 27 23.58 0.32 -7.18
N THR A 28 24.79 0.87 -7.41
CA THR A 28 25.98 0.57 -6.62
C THR A 28 25.82 1.18 -5.24
N ILE A 29 25.48 2.48 -5.18
CA ILE A 29 25.22 3.20 -3.92
C ILE A 29 24.15 2.48 -3.08
N ARG A 30 23.05 2.05 -3.70
CA ARG A 30 22.00 1.31 -2.98
C ARG A 30 22.46 -0.06 -2.47
N ARG A 31 23.27 -0.79 -3.25
CA ARG A 31 23.83 -2.08 -2.83
C ARG A 31 24.76 -1.90 -1.63
N ASP A 32 25.62 -0.88 -1.68
CA ASP A 32 26.59 -0.59 -0.61
C ASP A 32 25.87 -0.18 0.69
N LEU A 33 24.81 0.63 0.59
CA LEU A 33 23.96 1.02 1.72
C LEU A 33 22.92 -0.05 2.12
N ARG A 34 22.85 -1.18 1.40
CA ARG A 34 21.85 -2.24 1.58
C ARG A 34 20.39 -1.72 1.60
N LEU A 35 20.10 -0.70 0.78
CA LEU A 35 18.79 -0.05 0.73
C LEU A 35 17.86 -0.72 -0.30
N PRO A 36 16.61 -1.05 0.07
CA PRO A 36 15.61 -1.51 -0.88
C PRO A 36 15.11 -0.34 -1.76
N THR A 37 14.59 -0.67 -2.93
CA THR A 37 13.83 0.30 -3.75
C THR A 37 12.53 0.68 -3.07
N ILE A 38 11.99 1.87 -3.37
CA ILE A 38 10.67 2.28 -2.88
C ILE A 38 9.60 1.25 -3.24
N GLN A 39 9.62 0.71 -4.46
CA GLN A 39 8.67 -0.32 -4.87
C GLN A 39 8.72 -1.56 -3.96
N GLU A 40 9.92 -2.10 -3.70
CA GLU A 40 10.10 -3.25 -2.80
C GLU A 40 9.69 -2.93 -1.37
N TYR A 41 10.00 -1.71 -0.90
CA TYR A 41 9.63 -1.26 0.42
C TYR A 41 8.10 -1.23 0.59
N PHE A 42 7.37 -0.63 -0.36
CA PHE A 42 5.91 -0.64 -0.36
C PHE A 42 5.34 -2.05 -0.43
N LYS A 43 5.90 -2.92 -1.29
CA LYS A 43 5.49 -4.32 -1.37
C LYS A 43 5.66 -5.04 -0.04
N ARG A 44 6.77 -4.80 0.66
CA ARG A 44 7.05 -5.38 1.98
C ARG A 44 6.08 -4.87 3.04
N ILE A 45 5.77 -3.57 3.04
CA ILE A 45 4.76 -3.00 3.95
C ILE A 45 3.40 -3.60 3.67
N ALA A 46 2.96 -3.62 2.41
CA ALA A 46 1.67 -4.18 2.01
C ALA A 46 1.54 -5.63 2.46
N LYS A 47 2.56 -6.46 2.18
CA LYS A 47 2.57 -7.87 2.63
C LYS A 47 2.43 -7.97 4.15
N ARG A 48 3.21 -7.19 4.91
CA ARG A 48 3.12 -7.17 6.38
C ARG A 48 1.74 -6.77 6.87
N LEU A 49 1.12 -5.77 6.24
CA LEU A 49 -0.22 -5.31 6.58
C LEU A 49 -1.24 -6.43 6.38
N PHE A 50 -1.27 -7.05 5.20
CA PHE A 50 -2.21 -8.12 4.90
C PHE A 50 -2.01 -9.32 5.83
N THR A 51 -0.76 -9.76 6.05
CA THR A 51 -0.49 -10.85 7.00
C THR A 51 -0.95 -10.54 8.42
N LYS A 52 -0.91 -9.27 8.84
CA LYS A 52 -1.41 -8.85 10.15
C LYS A 52 -2.93 -8.83 10.22
N ILE A 53 -3.59 -8.41 9.14
CA ILE A 53 -5.05 -8.43 9.03
C ILE A 53 -5.55 -9.87 9.12
N ASP A 54 -4.94 -10.77 8.36
CA ASP A 54 -5.32 -12.20 8.32
C ASP A 54 -5.10 -12.89 9.68
N ALA A 55 -4.06 -12.50 10.42
CA ALA A 55 -3.77 -13.03 11.75
C ALA A 55 -4.59 -12.37 12.89
N SER A 56 -5.36 -11.32 12.61
CA SER A 56 -6.04 -10.56 13.65
C SER A 56 -7.35 -11.24 14.09
N SER A 57 -7.60 -11.26 15.40
CA SER A 57 -8.86 -11.78 15.98
C SER A 57 -10.05 -10.82 15.83
N ASN A 58 -9.85 -9.64 15.24
CA ASN A 58 -10.88 -8.62 15.14
C ASN A 58 -11.87 -8.96 14.03
N ALA A 59 -13.09 -9.32 14.40
CA ALA A 59 -14.17 -9.66 13.46
C ALA A 59 -14.46 -8.54 12.45
N ALA A 60 -14.29 -7.26 12.82
CA ALA A 60 -14.50 -6.15 11.90
C ALA A 60 -13.49 -6.14 10.73
N LEU A 61 -12.24 -6.55 10.98
CA LEU A 61 -11.21 -6.64 9.95
C LEU A 61 -11.42 -7.84 9.02
N LEU A 62 -11.89 -8.97 9.58
CA LEU A 62 -12.23 -10.17 8.81
C LEU A 62 -13.44 -9.97 7.90
N ASN A 63 -14.39 -9.12 8.31
CA ASN A 63 -15.60 -8.80 7.55
C ASN A 63 -15.36 -7.81 6.39
N ILE A 64 -14.13 -7.31 6.20
CA ILE A 64 -13.83 -6.39 5.10
C ILE A 64 -13.93 -7.16 3.77
N PRO A 65 -14.77 -6.72 2.82
CA PRO A 65 -14.90 -7.41 1.53
C PRO A 65 -13.62 -7.27 0.70
N SER A 66 -13.28 -8.31 -0.05
CA SER A 66 -12.13 -8.29 -0.96
C SER A 66 -12.25 -7.16 -1.98
N TYR A 67 -11.15 -6.45 -2.20
CA TYR A 67 -11.10 -5.33 -3.14
C TYR A 67 -11.08 -5.85 -4.58
N ASP A 68 -12.13 -5.54 -5.35
CA ASP A 68 -12.19 -5.78 -6.79
C ASP A 68 -11.88 -4.47 -7.56
N PRO A 69 -10.72 -4.35 -8.22
CA PRO A 69 -10.33 -3.15 -8.96
C PRO A 69 -11.17 -2.90 -10.22
N ARG A 70 -11.90 -3.91 -10.70
CA ARG A 70 -12.77 -3.83 -11.89
C ARG A 70 -14.25 -3.62 -11.55
N GLY A 71 -14.60 -3.68 -10.26
CA GLY A 71 -15.96 -3.47 -9.80
C GLY A 71 -16.46 -2.05 -10.11
N ASN A 72 -17.75 -1.94 -10.43
CA ASN A 72 -18.43 -0.65 -10.61
C ASN A 72 -18.12 0.28 -9.42
N ARG A 73 -17.49 1.43 -9.69
CA ARG A 73 -17.06 2.41 -8.68
C ARG A 73 -18.24 3.18 -8.07
N ASN A 74 -19.45 2.97 -8.57
CA ASN A 74 -20.70 3.47 -7.98
C ASN A 74 -21.09 2.68 -6.73
N ARG A 75 -20.13 2.43 -5.81
CA ARG A 75 -20.42 1.81 -4.52
C ARG A 75 -21.05 2.88 -3.63
N LEU A 76 -22.36 2.75 -3.43
CA LEU A 76 -23.07 3.32 -2.30
C LEU A 76 -22.23 3.04 -1.04
N TRP A 77 -22.00 4.08 -0.24
CA TRP A 77 -21.34 3.93 1.06
C TRP A 77 -22.12 2.88 1.85
N PRO A 78 -21.46 2.03 2.66
CA PRO A 78 -22.11 0.90 3.31
C PRO A 78 -23.26 1.42 4.19
N LEU A 79 -24.49 1.32 3.68
CA LEU A 79 -25.70 1.49 4.47
C LEU A 79 -25.80 0.22 5.31
N THR A 80 -25.78 0.36 6.63
CA THR A 80 -26.02 -0.76 7.54
C THR A 80 -27.39 -1.37 7.18
N LYS A 81 -27.44 -2.69 6.93
CA LYS A 81 -28.62 -3.41 6.42
C LYS A 81 -29.72 -3.62 7.47
N ASN A 82 -29.83 -2.75 8.47
CA ASN A 82 -30.80 -2.83 9.55
C ASN A 82 -32.10 -2.04 9.28
N THR A 83 -32.18 -1.31 8.17
CA THR A 83 -33.35 -0.45 7.86
C THR A 83 -34.34 -1.08 6.86
N LEU A 84 -34.05 -2.25 6.26
CA LEU A 84 -34.90 -2.86 5.22
C LEU A 84 -35.85 -3.96 5.74
N LEU A 85 -36.02 -4.11 7.06
CA LEU A 85 -36.88 -5.13 7.67
C LEU A 85 -38.10 -4.58 8.44
N SER A 86 -38.40 -3.28 8.37
CA SER A 86 -39.52 -2.68 9.13
C SER A 86 -40.77 -2.35 8.29
N THR A 87 -40.86 -2.79 7.04
CA THR A 87 -42.04 -2.56 6.19
C THR A 87 -42.58 -3.88 5.61
N SER A 88 -42.86 -4.85 6.48
CA SER A 88 -43.73 -5.98 6.15
C SER A 88 -44.29 -6.57 7.44
N THR A 89 -45.07 -5.78 8.17
CA THR A 89 -46.02 -6.26 9.19
C THR A 89 -47.06 -5.16 9.40
N ALA A 90 -48.19 -5.30 8.69
CA ALA A 90 -49.55 -4.87 9.06
C ALA A 90 -50.44 -5.06 7.82
#